data_AF-A0A1H7IC79-F1
#
_entry.id   AF-A0A1H7IC79-F1
#
_cell.length_a   1.000
_cell.length_b   1.000
_cell.length_c   1.000
_cell.angle_alpha   90.00
_cell.angle_beta   90.00
_cell.angle_gamma   90.00
#
_symmetry.space_group_name_H-M   'P 1'
#
loop_
_entity.id
_entity.type
_entity.pdbx_description
1 polymer ?
#
loop_
_entity_poly.entity_id
_entity_poly.type
_entity_poly.pdbx_seq_one_letter_code
_entity_poly.pdbx_strand_id
1 'polypeptide(L)'
;MKELLRVLLPLLVWLASFSAIYGLHGLGCASGWTEVALPVMSLFRWVLFLAWSATIFFQLLLLLALRTQRFDTTSSFIRRLSITNSWTALIATFWTLYPIAVSSTCG
;
A
#
# COMPACT_ATOMS: atom_id res chain seq x y z
N MET A 1 -22.14 10.29 -6.06
CA MET A 1 -21.03 9.37 -6.40
C MET A 1 -19.66 9.82 -5.87
N LYS A 2 -19.29 11.12 -5.96
CA LYS A 2 -17.98 11.61 -5.48
C LYS A 2 -17.69 11.32 -4.00
N GLU A 3 -18.68 11.47 -3.11
CA GLU A 3 -18.52 11.16 -1.68
C GLU A 3 -18.26 9.67 -1.42
N LEU A 4 -18.95 8.79 -2.15
CA LEU A 4 -18.78 7.34 -2.02
C LEU A 4 -17.37 6.92 -2.47
N LEU A 5 -16.92 7.46 -3.61
CA LEU A 5 -15.57 7.23 -4.10
C LEU A 5 -14.54 7.74 -3.08
N ARG A 6 -14.73 8.92 -2.48
CA ARG A 6 -13.81 9.47 -1.47
C ARG A 6 -13.65 8.56 -0.26
N VAL A 7 -14.74 7.94 0.22
CA VAL A 7 -14.72 7.01 1.36
C VAL A 7 -14.03 5.70 1.01
N LEU A 8 -14.24 5.20 -0.21
CA LEU A 8 -13.72 3.91 -0.66
C LEU A 8 -12.28 3.98 -1.20
N LEU A 9 -11.86 5.16 -1.68
CA LEU A 9 -10.56 5.35 -2.33
C LEU A 9 -9.37 4.83 -1.51
N PRO A 10 -9.25 5.10 -0.19
CA PRO A 10 -8.10 4.61 0.58
C PRO A 10 -8.03 3.07 0.62
N LEU A 11 -9.19 2.43 0.76
CA LEU A 11 -9.31 0.97 0.80
C LEU A 11 -9.05 0.34 -0.59
N LEU A 12 -9.52 0.98 -1.66
CA LEU A 12 -9.24 0.54 -3.03
C LEU A 12 -7.75 0.65 -3.37
N VAL A 13 -7.09 1.73 -2.95
CA VAL A 13 -5.65 1.89 -3.13
C VAL A 13 -4.88 0.82 -2.34
N TRP A 14 -5.32 0.50 -1.12
CA TRP A 14 -4.73 -0.61 -0.35
C TRP A 14 -4.92 -1.95 -1.08
N LEU A 15 -6.13 -2.25 -1.54
CA LEU A 15 -6.43 -3.50 -2.25
C LEU A 15 -5.58 -3.63 -3.52
N ALA A 16 -5.52 -2.58 -4.34
CA ALA A 16 -4.71 -2.57 -5.56
C ALA A 16 -3.21 -2.75 -5.25
N SER A 17 -2.71 -2.08 -4.21
CA SER A 17 -1.31 -2.19 -3.77
C SER A 17 -0.99 -3.60 -3.30
N PHE A 18 -1.89 -4.20 -2.51
CA PHE A 18 -1.76 -5.57 -2.02
C PHE A 18 -1.71 -6.56 -3.19
N SER A 19 -2.66 -6.49 -4.12
CA SER A 19 -2.68 -7.36 -5.30
C SER A 19 -1.43 -7.18 -6.17
N ALA A 20 -0.97 -5.95 -6.38
CA ALA A 20 0.22 -5.67 -7.18
C ALA A 20 1.48 -6.26 -6.53
N ILE A 21 1.69 -6.06 -5.22
CA ILE A 21 2.87 -6.57 -4.52
C ILE A 21 2.84 -8.09 -4.43
N TYR A 22 1.67 -8.68 -4.20
CA TYR A 22 1.53 -10.14 -4.18
C TYR A 22 1.78 -10.76 -5.56
N GLY A 23 1.31 -10.12 -6.64
CA GLY A 23 1.63 -10.52 -8.01
C GLY A 23 3.14 -10.38 -8.33
N LEU A 24 3.76 -9.30 -7.88
CA LEU A 24 5.19 -9.05 -8.02
C LEU A 24 6.02 -10.10 -7.27
N HIS A 25 5.58 -10.53 -6.08
CA HIS A 25 6.17 -11.64 -5.33
C HIS A 25 6.19 -12.91 -6.20
N GLY A 26 5.03 -13.32 -6.73
CA GLY A 26 4.94 -14.51 -7.57
C GLY A 26 5.82 -14.44 -8.83
N LEU A 27 5.85 -13.29 -9.50
CA LEU A 27 6.72 -13.06 -10.65
C LEU A 27 8.21 -13.13 -10.29
N GLY A 28 8.61 -12.55 -9.16
CA GLY A 28 9.99 -12.58 -8.70
C GLY A 28 10.45 -13.98 -8.29
N CYS A 29 9.57 -14.80 -7.70
CA CYS A 29 9.87 -16.21 -7.43
C CYS A 29 10.02 -17.01 -8.74
N ALA A 30 9.09 -16.85 -9.69
CA ALA A 30 9.18 -17.55 -10.99
C ALA A 30 10.38 -17.12 -11.84
N SER A 31 10.83 -15.88 -11.69
CA SER A 31 11.97 -15.31 -12.42
C SER A 31 13.33 -15.52 -11.75
N GLY A 32 13.37 -16.23 -10.60
CA GLY A 32 14.62 -16.53 -9.88
C GLY A 32 15.31 -15.30 -9.28
N TRP A 33 14.58 -14.22 -8.97
CA TRP A 33 15.17 -12.99 -8.40
C TRP A 33 15.80 -13.21 -7.01
N THR A 34 15.49 -14.32 -6.36
CA THR A 34 16.12 -14.76 -5.10
C THR A 34 17.59 -15.11 -5.28
N GLU A 35 17.98 -15.63 -6.45
CA GLU A 35 19.36 -16.04 -6.77
C GLU A 35 20.27 -14.84 -7.09
N VAL A 36 19.68 -13.68 -7.41
CA VAL A 36 20.42 -12.46 -7.73
C VAL A 36 20.78 -11.73 -6.43
N ALA A 37 22.01 -11.93 -5.98
CA ALA A 37 22.56 -11.23 -4.81
C ALA A 37 22.87 -9.76 -5.14
N LEU A 38 22.31 -8.84 -4.35
CA LEU A 38 22.70 -7.43 -4.31
C LEU A 38 23.41 -7.14 -2.97
N PRO A 39 24.07 -5.98 -2.81
CA PRO A 39 24.61 -5.58 -1.51
C PRO A 39 23.49 -5.60 -0.44
N VAL A 40 23.77 -6.20 0.71
CA VAL A 40 22.88 -6.33 1.89
C VAL A 40 21.75 -7.37 1.77
N MET A 41 21.07 -7.48 0.63
CA MET A 41 19.96 -8.43 0.44
C MET A 41 19.77 -8.82 -1.04
N SER A 42 18.96 -9.85 -1.34
CA SER A 42 18.67 -10.24 -2.73
C SER A 42 17.88 -9.17 -3.48
N LEU A 43 17.98 -9.16 -4.82
CA LEU A 43 17.18 -8.30 -5.69
C LEU A 43 15.68 -8.42 -5.37
N PHE A 44 15.24 -9.65 -5.11
CA PHE A 44 13.88 -9.96 -4.70
C PHE A 44 13.42 -9.15 -3.46
N ARG A 45 14.21 -9.15 -2.39
CA ARG A 45 13.90 -8.41 -1.16
C ARG A 45 13.93 -6.90 -1.37
N TRP A 46 14.91 -6.40 -2.13
CA TRP A 46 15.02 -4.97 -2.46
C TRP A 46 13.77 -4.45 -3.19
N VAL A 47 13.33 -5.17 -4.22
CA VAL A 47 12.16 -4.78 -5.01
C VAL A 47 10.89 -4.79 -4.17
N LEU A 48 10.66 -5.83 -3.36
CA LEU A 48 9.50 -5.90 -2.49
C LEU A 48 9.51 -4.82 -1.39
N PHE A 49 10.68 -4.54 -0.81
CA PHE A 49 10.83 -3.50 0.20
C PHE A 49 10.55 -2.10 -0.36
N LEU A 50 11.06 -1.81 -1.57
CA LEU A 50 10.81 -0.55 -2.27
C LEU A 50 9.33 -0.40 -2.64
N ALA A 51 8.70 -1.46 -3.16
CA ALA A 51 7.28 -1.46 -3.48
C ALA A 51 6.43 -1.22 -2.23
N TRP A 52 6.72 -1.90 -1.13
CA TRP A 52 6.04 -1.70 0.16
C TRP A 52 6.19 -0.26 0.65
N SER A 53 7.42 0.27 0.67
CA SER A 53 7.70 1.65 1.07
C SER A 53 6.96 2.67 0.21
N ALA A 54 6.91 2.45 -1.11
CA ALA A 54 6.16 3.29 -2.04
C ALA A 54 4.65 3.28 -1.71
N THR A 55 4.07 2.11 -1.40
CA THR A 55 2.62 2.02 -1.08
C THR A 55 2.27 2.72 0.22
N ILE A 56 3.12 2.64 1.25
CA ILE A 56 2.98 3.42 2.49
C ILE A 56 3.02 4.91 2.17
N PHE A 57 3.98 5.34 1.35
CA PHE A 57 4.11 6.74 0.94
C PHE A 57 2.85 7.24 0.21
N PHE A 58 2.31 6.45 -0.73
CA PHE A 58 1.06 6.80 -1.41
C PHE A 58 -0.13 6.91 -0.46
N GLN A 59 -0.27 6.00 0.51
CA GLN A 59 -1.33 6.07 1.52
C GLN A 59 -1.20 7.32 2.42
N LEU A 60 0.02 7.69 2.79
CA LEU A 60 0.29 8.92 3.55
C LEU A 60 -0.07 10.17 2.74
N LEU A 61 0.32 10.23 1.46
CA LEU A 61 -0.05 11.33 0.57
C LEU A 61 -1.57 11.44 0.43
N LEU A 62 -2.27 10.32 0.32
CA LEU A 62 -3.73 10.28 0.22
C LEU A 62 -4.40 10.79 1.50
N LEU A 63 -3.92 10.35 2.67
CA LEU A 63 -4.38 10.84 3.98
C LEU A 63 -4.16 12.35 4.12
N LEU A 64 -2.98 12.86 3.72
CA LEU A 64 -2.66 14.28 3.76
C LEU A 64 -3.56 15.08 2.80
N ALA A 65 -3.75 14.59 1.57
CA ALA A 65 -4.63 15.20 0.59
C ALA A 65 -6.07 15.32 1.11
N LEU A 66 -6.61 14.25 1.72
CA LEU A 66 -7.96 14.24 2.31
C LEU A 66 -8.10 15.18 3.53
N ARG A 67 -7.01 15.60 4.16
CA ARG A 67 -7.01 16.61 5.22
C ARG A 67 -6.99 18.04 4.71
N THR A 68 -6.62 18.27 3.45
CA THR A 68 -6.57 19.62 2.87
C THR A 68 -7.96 20.17 2.55
N GLN A 69 -8.11 21.49 2.67
CA GLN A 69 -9.33 22.25 2.34
C GLN A 69 -9.78 22.09 0.88
N ARG A 70 -8.86 21.67 -0.02
CA ARG A 70 -9.17 21.39 -1.44
C ARG A 70 -10.17 20.25 -1.63
N PHE A 71 -10.22 19.33 -0.67
CA PHE A 71 -11.15 18.21 -0.66
C PHE A 71 -12.16 18.35 0.46
N ASP A 72 -12.55 19.58 0.82
CA ASP A 72 -13.57 19.74 1.85
C ASP A 72 -14.90 19.13 1.38
N THR A 73 -15.63 18.54 2.32
CA THR A 73 -16.97 18.00 2.12
C THR A 73 -17.88 18.71 3.08
N THR A 74 -19.07 19.10 2.61
CA THR A 74 -20.08 19.76 3.45
C THR A 74 -20.54 18.86 4.60
N SER A 75 -20.31 17.54 4.52
CA SER A 75 -20.66 16.59 5.58
C SER A 75 -19.47 16.25 6.48
N SER A 76 -19.56 16.67 7.75
CA SER A 76 -18.58 16.32 8.79
C SER A 76 -18.50 14.81 9.06
N PHE A 77 -19.55 14.05 8.72
CA PHE A 77 -19.57 12.59 8.80
C PHE A 77 -18.69 11.96 7.72
N ILE A 78 -18.86 12.35 6.46
CA ILE A 78 -18.07 11.80 5.34
C ILE A 78 -16.59 12.12 5.49
N ARG A 79 -16.26 13.32 5.99
CA ARG A 79 -14.87 13.69 6.31
C ARG A 79 -14.24 12.75 7.33
N ARG A 80 -14.93 12.50 8.45
CA ARG A 80 -14.47 11.58 9.50
C ARG A 80 -14.32 10.17 8.96
N LEU A 81 -15.31 9.67 8.25
CA LEU A 81 -15.29 8.32 7.67
C LEU A 81 -14.14 8.12 6.69
N SER A 82 -13.89 9.11 5.82
CA SER A 82 -12.79 9.06 4.85
C SER A 82 -11.41 9.06 5.54
N ILE A 83 -11.25 9.86 6.59
CA ILE A 83 -10.01 9.89 7.39
C ILE A 83 -9.82 8.57 8.15
N THR A 84 -10.87 8.02 8.76
CA THR A 84 -10.82 6.72 9.44
C THR A 84 -10.43 5.63 8.45
N ASN A 85 -11.07 5.56 7.27
CA ASN A 85 -10.71 4.57 6.25
C ASN A 85 -9.27 4.73 5.75
N SER A 86 -8.76 5.96 5.68
CA SER A 86 -7.36 6.21 5.31
C SER A 86 -6.39 5.68 6.34
N TRP A 87 -6.69 5.85 7.63
CA TRP A 87 -5.89 5.25 8.71
C TRP A 87 -5.98 3.72 8.70
N THR A 88 -7.18 3.17 8.52
CA THR A 88 -7.37 1.72 8.41
C THR A 88 -6.57 1.14 7.24
N ALA A 89 -6.63 1.78 6.06
CA ALA A 89 -5.86 1.38 4.88
C ALA A 89 -4.35 1.47 5.12
N LEU A 90 -3.86 2.52 5.78
CA LEU A 90 -2.45 2.67 6.13
C LEU A 90 -1.98 1.57 7.08
N ILE A 91 -2.71 1.33 8.18
CA ILE A 91 -2.38 0.28 9.15
C ILE A 91 -2.42 -1.10 8.50
N ALA A 92 -3.42 -1.35 7.66
CA ALA A 92 -3.51 -2.58 6.88
C ALA A 92 -2.31 -2.72 5.94
N THR A 93 -1.86 -1.64 5.27
CA THR A 93 -0.66 -1.65 4.41
C THR A 93 0.59 -2.04 5.20
N PHE A 94 0.76 -1.48 6.40
CA PHE A 94 1.86 -1.85 7.27
C PHE A 94 1.79 -3.33 7.67
N TRP A 95 0.65 -3.80 8.15
CA TRP A 95 0.55 -5.15 8.71
C TRP A 95 0.54 -6.26 7.65
N THR A 96 -0.21 -6.10 6.56
CA THR A 96 -0.39 -7.20 5.59
C THR A 96 0.77 -7.36 4.61
N LEU A 97 1.53 -6.29 4.36
CA LEU A 97 2.66 -6.34 3.43
C LEU A 97 4.02 -6.46 4.13
N TYR A 98 4.11 -6.21 5.44
CA TYR A 98 5.34 -6.39 6.20
C TYR A 98 5.93 -7.81 6.09
N PRO A 99 5.17 -8.91 6.27
CA PRO A 99 5.72 -10.26 6.12
C PRO A 99 6.26 -10.52 4.72
N ILE A 100 5.57 -10.01 3.69
CA ILE A 100 6.00 -10.18 2.30
C ILE A 100 7.35 -9.48 2.05
N ALA A 101 7.55 -8.30 2.64
CA ALA A 101 8.82 -7.57 2.51
C ALA A 101 9.97 -8.20 3.31
N VAL A 102 9.69 -8.82 4.47
CA VAL A 102 10.72 -9.26 5.43
C VAL A 102 10.99 -10.76 5.38
N SER A 103 9.95 -11.58 5.31
CA SER A 103 10.02 -13.05 5.20
C SER A 103 9.69 -13.49 3.78
N SER A 104 10.60 -13.22 2.85
CA SER A 104 10.52 -13.75 1.49
C SER A 104 10.84 -15.25 1.49
N THR A 105 9.82 -16.10 1.58
CA THR A 105 9.93 -17.54 1.29
C THR A 105 9.28 -17.81 -0.07
N CYS A 106 10.09 -17.95 -1.10
CA CYS A 106 9.66 -18.67 -2.30
C CYS A 106 9.66 -20.15 -1.94
N GLY A 107 8.46 -20.75 -1.88
CA GLY A 107 8.26 -22.18 -1.62
C GLY A 107 8.15 -22.97 -2.91
#